data_AF-I0YXJ6-F1
#
_entry.id   AF-I0YXJ6-F1
#
_cell.length_a   1.000
_cell.length_b   1.000
_cell.length_c   1.000
_cell.angle_alpha   90.00
_cell.angle_beta   90.00
_cell.angle_gamma   90.00
#
_symmetry.space_group_name_H-M   'P 1'
#
loop_
_entity.id
_entity.type
_entity.pdbx_description
1 polymer ?
#
loop_
_entity_poly.entity_id
_entity_poly.type
_entity_poly.pdbx_seq_one_letter_code
_entity_poly.pdbx_strand_id
1 'polypeptide(L)'
;MSHVLSENVVPRDAFQGAKGVVFLQAAYAAAGVTAFRGQGFIVAAVNRQWSAPSFLSLSSLGVGLSLGGEMVDTIAILYRDEDVDKYKKGDFRITSYRSGSPVCTLSAMGCADMQPAVYVAKSGKLLDYSINGGTITHAKAANAKAYGGLVSPDDILSGRVDPPASLDPVYKQLTALSGPLA
;
A
#
# COMPACT_ATOMS: atom_id res chain seq x y z
N MET A 1 -11.50 -1.45 4.77
CA MET A 1 -10.37 -1.46 5.73
C MET A 1 -10.55 -2.38 6.95
N SER A 2 -11.73 -2.54 7.55
CA SER A 2 -11.89 -3.38 8.77
C SER A 2 -11.64 -4.89 8.58
N HIS A 3 -11.74 -5.42 7.35
CA HIS A 3 -11.60 -6.86 7.11
C HIS A 3 -10.15 -7.36 7.09
N VAL A 4 -9.15 -6.52 6.80
CA VAL A 4 -7.74 -6.97 6.63
C VAL A 4 -6.92 -6.86 7.89
N LEU A 5 -7.34 -5.99 8.79
CA LEU A 5 -6.81 -5.95 10.15
C LEU A 5 -7.37 -7.06 11.05
N SER A 6 -8.17 -7.98 10.49
CA SER A 6 -8.53 -9.19 11.23
C SER A 6 -7.28 -10.04 11.44
N GLU A 7 -7.09 -10.55 12.66
CA GLU A 7 -5.91 -11.36 13.05
C GLU A 7 -5.70 -12.59 12.16
N ASN A 8 -6.75 -13.03 11.47
CA ASN A 8 -6.71 -14.14 10.54
C ASN A 8 -5.90 -13.84 9.26
N VAL A 9 -5.64 -12.56 8.94
CA VAL A 9 -4.92 -12.15 7.72
C VAL A 9 -3.52 -11.64 8.03
N VAL A 10 -3.34 -10.87 9.10
CA VAL A 10 -2.02 -10.35 9.51
C VAL A 10 -1.71 -10.77 10.95
N PRO A 11 -0.67 -11.59 11.16
CA PRO A 11 -0.17 -11.93 12.48
C PRO A 11 0.26 -10.66 13.25
N ARG A 12 -0.04 -10.56 14.55
CA ARG A 12 0.32 -9.37 15.36
C ARG A 12 1.83 -9.12 15.39
N ASP A 13 2.62 -10.19 15.42
CA ASP A 13 4.08 -10.16 15.40
C ASP A 13 4.66 -9.70 14.06
N ALA A 14 3.87 -9.70 12.98
CA ALA A 14 4.32 -9.22 11.68
C ALA A 14 4.76 -7.74 11.71
N PHE A 15 4.22 -6.93 12.62
CA PHE A 15 4.59 -5.52 12.75
C PHE A 15 5.86 -5.29 13.59
N GLN A 16 6.42 -6.32 14.23
CA GLN A 16 7.65 -6.18 14.99
C GLN A 16 8.83 -5.85 14.09
N GLY A 17 9.58 -4.80 14.43
CA GLY A 17 10.70 -4.32 13.62
C GLY A 17 10.30 -3.66 12.30
N ALA A 18 9.01 -3.37 12.09
CA ALA A 18 8.55 -2.67 10.90
C ALA A 18 9.13 -1.24 10.84
N LYS A 19 9.77 -0.93 9.72
CA LYS A 19 10.24 0.41 9.34
C LYS A 19 9.19 1.19 8.55
N GLY A 20 8.24 0.50 7.93
CA GLY A 20 7.09 1.12 7.28
C GLY A 20 5.95 0.14 7.08
N VAL A 21 4.74 0.67 6.93
CA VAL A 21 3.55 -0.12 6.62
C VAL A 21 2.77 0.55 5.51
N VAL A 22 2.45 -0.22 4.48
CA VAL A 22 1.66 0.21 3.33
C VAL A 22 0.30 -0.48 3.39
N PHE A 23 -0.77 0.31 3.31
CA PHE A 23 -2.14 -0.16 3.21
C PHE A 23 -2.70 0.19 1.86
N LEU A 24 -3.21 -0.79 1.13
CA LEU A 24 -3.77 -0.61 -0.20
C LEU A 24 -5.15 -1.27 -0.27
N GLN A 25 -6.09 -0.62 -0.93
CA GLN A 25 -7.39 -1.18 -1.29
C GLN A 25 -7.62 -0.90 -2.77
N ALA A 26 -7.91 -1.94 -3.54
CA ALA A 26 -8.13 -1.85 -4.98
C ALA A 26 -9.34 -2.68 -5.42
N ALA A 27 -10.15 -2.10 -6.31
CA ALA A 27 -11.25 -2.77 -6.97
C ALA A 27 -10.83 -3.17 -8.39
N TYR A 28 -10.97 -4.45 -8.69
CA TYR A 28 -10.64 -5.08 -9.96
C TYR A 28 -11.92 -5.42 -10.72
N ALA A 29 -11.94 -5.13 -12.01
CA ALA A 29 -13.00 -5.54 -12.91
C ALA A 29 -12.40 -6.07 -14.21
N ALA A 30 -12.96 -7.16 -14.72
CA ALA A 30 -12.50 -7.78 -15.94
C ALA A 30 -13.63 -8.35 -16.80
N ALA A 31 -13.51 -8.13 -18.12
CA ALA A 31 -14.32 -8.75 -19.17
C ALA A 31 -13.54 -8.75 -20.50
N GLY A 32 -12.45 -9.52 -20.58
CA GLY A 32 -11.50 -9.52 -21.71
C GLY A 32 -10.46 -8.39 -21.67
N VAL A 33 -10.84 -7.22 -21.15
CA VAL A 33 -9.93 -6.18 -20.67
C VAL A 33 -10.00 -6.17 -19.14
N THR A 34 -8.85 -6.01 -18.49
CA THR A 34 -8.73 -5.89 -17.04
C THR A 34 -8.39 -4.46 -16.68
N ALA A 35 -9.09 -3.91 -15.69
CA ALA A 35 -8.72 -2.65 -15.08
C ALA A 35 -8.84 -2.77 -13.56
N PHE A 36 -7.96 -2.08 -12.85
CA PHE A 36 -8.22 -1.82 -11.44
C PHE A 36 -7.92 -0.37 -11.08
N ARG A 37 -8.60 0.08 -10.05
CA ARG A 37 -8.35 1.36 -9.40
C ARG A 37 -8.33 1.15 -7.91
N GLY A 38 -7.37 1.77 -7.25
CA GLY A 38 -7.18 1.66 -5.83
C GLY A 38 -6.66 2.93 -5.21
N GLN A 39 -6.71 2.92 -3.89
CA GLN A 39 -6.17 3.95 -3.04
C GLN A 39 -5.54 3.31 -1.81
N GLY A 40 -4.69 4.05 -1.15
CA GLY A 40 -3.99 3.54 0.01
C GLY A 40 -3.22 4.64 0.71
N PHE A 41 -2.38 4.23 1.63
CA PHE A 41 -1.38 5.11 2.24
C PHE A 41 -0.21 4.30 2.75
N ILE A 42 0.91 4.99 2.94
CA ILE A 42 2.09 4.48 3.62
C ILE A 42 2.38 5.32 4.86
N VAL A 43 2.77 4.66 5.95
CA VAL A 43 3.36 5.28 7.14
C VAL A 43 4.77 4.71 7.37
N ALA A 44 5.69 5.56 7.82
CA ALA A 44 7.07 5.19 8.14
C ALA A 44 7.32 5.28 9.65
N ALA A 45 8.18 4.43 10.18
CA ALA A 45 8.69 4.58 11.53
C ALA A 45 9.81 5.62 11.52
N VAL A 46 9.61 6.73 12.23
CA VAL A 46 10.54 7.86 12.32
C VAL A 46 10.70 8.23 13.79
N ASN A 47 11.93 8.27 14.31
CA ASN A 47 12.20 8.65 15.70
C ASN A 47 11.33 7.92 16.73
N ARG A 48 11.08 6.61 16.52
CA ARG A 48 10.24 5.75 17.36
C ARG A 48 8.75 6.09 17.38
N GLN A 49 8.29 6.90 16.42
CA GLN A 49 6.88 7.22 16.18
C GLN A 49 6.52 6.92 14.73
N TRP A 50 5.23 6.75 14.45
CA TRP A 50 4.76 6.65 13.07
C TRP A 50 4.66 8.04 12.45
N SER A 51 5.14 8.19 11.22
CA SER A 51 5.00 9.42 10.43
C SER A 51 3.54 9.71 10.08
N ALA A 52 3.28 10.92 9.60
CA ALA A 52 2.04 11.23 8.90
C ALA A 52 1.85 10.29 7.68
N PRO A 53 0.61 10.00 7.23
CA PRO A 53 0.39 9.02 6.18
C PRO A 53 0.51 9.67 4.81
N SER A 54 1.35 9.13 3.94
CA SER A 54 1.35 9.57 2.54
C SER A 54 0.32 8.79 1.76
N PHE A 55 -0.71 9.46 1.24
CA PHE A 55 -1.76 8.82 0.46
C PHE A 55 -1.24 8.37 -0.90
N LEU A 56 -1.68 7.19 -1.31
CA LEU A 56 -1.30 6.53 -2.57
C LEU A 56 -2.54 6.36 -3.45
N SER A 57 -2.33 6.51 -4.76
CA SER A 57 -3.31 6.18 -5.79
C SER A 57 -2.73 5.11 -6.70
N LEU A 58 -3.57 4.12 -7.00
CA LEU A 58 -3.20 2.96 -7.78
C LEU A 58 -4.13 2.85 -8.97
N SER A 59 -3.55 2.58 -10.13
CA SER A 59 -4.32 2.33 -11.34
C SER A 59 -3.58 1.35 -12.22
N SER A 60 -4.32 0.50 -12.92
CA SER A 60 -3.77 -0.50 -13.82
C SER A 60 -4.73 -0.81 -14.95
N LEU A 61 -4.13 -1.18 -16.07
CA LEU A 61 -4.81 -1.68 -17.25
C LEU A 61 -4.08 -2.94 -17.72
N GLY A 62 -4.87 -3.89 -18.20
CA GLY A 62 -4.35 -5.14 -18.73
C GLY A 62 -5.31 -5.74 -19.73
N VAL A 63 -4.82 -6.76 -20.43
CA VAL A 63 -5.59 -7.48 -21.44
C VAL A 63 -5.36 -8.97 -21.23
N GLY A 64 -6.42 -9.76 -21.33
CA GLY A 64 -6.34 -11.21 -21.24
C GLY A 64 -7.67 -11.89 -21.04
N LEU A 65 -7.61 -13.20 -20.77
CA LEU A 65 -8.80 -14.00 -20.52
C LEU A 65 -9.21 -13.85 -19.06
N SER A 66 -9.96 -12.78 -18.81
CA SER A 66 -10.30 -12.36 -17.46
C SER A 66 -11.77 -11.97 -17.38
N LEU A 67 -12.47 -12.47 -16.36
CA LEU A 67 -13.89 -12.24 -16.16
C LEU A 67 -14.22 -12.16 -14.67
N GLY A 68 -15.01 -11.14 -14.33
CA GLY A 68 -15.57 -10.96 -12.99
C GLY A 68 -15.03 -9.71 -12.31
N GLY A 69 -15.06 -9.73 -10.98
CA GLY A 69 -14.58 -8.62 -10.17
C GLY A 69 -14.25 -9.06 -8.76
N GLU A 70 -13.19 -8.44 -8.23
CA GLU A 70 -12.75 -8.65 -6.85
C GLU A 70 -12.35 -7.31 -6.20
N MET A 71 -12.57 -7.20 -4.90
CA MET A 71 -11.89 -6.22 -4.08
C MET A 71 -10.70 -6.89 -3.41
N VAL A 72 -9.56 -6.23 -3.49
CA VAL A 72 -8.29 -6.69 -2.93
C VAL A 72 -7.81 -5.63 -1.95
N ASP A 73 -7.72 -6.02 -0.70
CA ASP A 73 -7.10 -5.23 0.34
C ASP A 73 -5.72 -5.85 0.64
N THR A 74 -4.68 -5.04 0.68
CA THR A 74 -3.28 -5.47 0.83
C THR A 74 -2.60 -4.69 1.95
N ILE A 75 -1.84 -5.40 2.78
CA ILE A 75 -0.92 -4.82 3.75
C ILE A 75 0.48 -5.29 3.37
N ALA A 76 1.40 -4.35 3.16
CA ALA A 76 2.82 -4.63 2.98
C ALA A 76 3.61 -4.03 4.15
N ILE A 77 4.35 -4.86 4.85
CA ILE A 77 5.19 -4.46 5.98
C ILE A 77 6.63 -4.38 5.49
N LEU A 78 7.23 -3.20 5.63
CA LEU A 78 8.61 -2.91 5.22
C LEU A 78 9.51 -3.05 6.45
N TYR A 79 10.55 -3.88 6.36
CA TYR A 79 11.52 -4.07 7.47
C TYR A 79 12.85 -3.33 7.25
N ARG A 80 13.03 -2.75 6.07
CA ARG A 80 14.27 -2.09 5.65
C ARG A 80 14.02 -0.61 5.41
N ASP A 81 14.91 0.24 5.92
CA ASP A 81 14.87 1.68 5.67
C ASP A 81 14.99 1.99 4.17
N GLU A 82 15.77 1.19 3.43
CA GLU A 82 15.89 1.34 1.97
C GLU A 82 14.56 1.15 1.24
N ASP A 83 13.66 0.32 1.77
CA ASP A 83 12.35 0.11 1.18
C ASP A 83 11.45 1.30 1.42
N VAL A 84 11.51 1.91 2.61
CA VAL A 84 10.81 3.16 2.91
C VAL A 84 11.35 4.31 2.04
N ASP A 85 12.67 4.40 1.88
CA ASP A 85 13.32 5.46 1.10
C ASP A 85 12.93 5.44 -0.38
N LYS A 86 12.66 4.26 -0.94
CA LYS A 86 12.09 4.17 -2.29
C LYS A 86 10.73 4.88 -2.36
N TYR A 87 9.87 4.76 -1.35
CA TYR A 87 8.57 5.46 -1.32
C TYR A 87 8.73 6.98 -1.12
N LYS A 88 9.78 7.43 -0.43
CA LYS A 88 10.13 8.86 -0.33
C LYS A 88 10.50 9.46 -1.69
N LYS A 89 11.21 8.69 -2.52
CA LYS A 89 11.71 9.13 -3.84
C LYS A 89 10.62 9.32 -4.88
N GLY A 90 9.45 8.68 -4.72
CA GLY A 90 8.25 9.02 -5.49
C GLY A 90 7.45 7.82 -5.98
N ASP A 91 7.01 7.93 -7.24
CA ASP A 91 6.02 7.05 -7.84
C ASP A 91 6.66 5.77 -8.42
N PHE A 92 5.88 4.69 -8.46
CA PHE A 92 6.28 3.38 -8.93
C PHE A 92 5.50 2.97 -10.17
N ARG A 93 6.18 2.34 -11.13
CA ARG A 93 5.54 1.73 -12.29
C ARG A 93 5.39 0.24 -12.05
N ILE A 94 4.18 -0.26 -12.30
CA ILE A 94 3.88 -1.68 -12.28
C ILE A 94 4.10 -2.24 -13.70
N THR A 95 5.15 -2.99 -13.94
CA THR A 95 5.60 -3.48 -15.25
C THR A 95 4.86 -4.72 -15.73
N SER A 96 4.65 -5.71 -14.85
CA SER A 96 3.82 -6.88 -15.18
C SER A 96 3.38 -7.65 -13.94
N TYR A 97 2.07 -7.87 -13.78
CA TYR A 97 1.54 -8.82 -12.79
C TYR A 97 0.35 -9.62 -13.31
N ARG A 98 0.16 -10.80 -12.71
CA ARG A 98 -0.98 -11.69 -12.92
C ARG A 98 -1.84 -11.70 -11.66
N SER A 99 -3.16 -11.53 -11.79
CA SER A 99 -3.98 -11.54 -10.58
C SER A 99 -4.04 -12.94 -9.96
N GLY A 100 -4.16 -12.96 -8.64
CA GLY A 100 -4.15 -14.20 -7.84
C GLY A 100 -2.79 -14.61 -7.26
N SER A 101 -1.68 -13.94 -7.63
CA SER A 101 -0.38 -14.18 -6.98
C SER A 101 -0.03 -13.04 -6.01
N PRO A 102 0.15 -13.31 -4.70
CA PRO A 102 0.60 -12.30 -3.73
C PRO A 102 2.03 -11.81 -4.01
N VAL A 103 2.84 -12.64 -4.68
CA VAL A 103 4.23 -12.33 -5.10
C VAL A 103 4.28 -11.41 -6.33
N CYS A 104 3.16 -11.29 -7.05
CA CYS A 104 3.04 -10.47 -8.24
C CYS A 104 2.85 -8.97 -7.95
N THR A 105 2.69 -8.55 -6.71
CA THR A 105 2.56 -7.11 -6.39
C THR A 105 3.93 -6.42 -6.32
N LEU A 106 5.00 -7.10 -5.91
CA LEU A 106 6.31 -6.47 -5.63
C LEU A 106 7.26 -6.44 -6.83
N SER A 107 7.47 -7.58 -7.50
CA SER A 107 8.27 -7.61 -8.74
C SER A 107 7.64 -6.77 -9.84
N ALA A 108 6.31 -6.68 -9.84
CA ALA A 108 5.59 -5.87 -10.79
C ALA A 108 5.80 -4.38 -10.52
N MET A 109 5.84 -3.90 -9.27
CA MET A 109 6.08 -2.49 -8.92
C MET A 109 7.45 -1.92 -9.36
N GLY A 110 8.26 -2.66 -10.13
CA GLY A 110 9.63 -2.27 -10.47
C GLY A 110 10.57 -2.32 -9.26
N CYS A 111 10.11 -2.94 -8.18
CA CYS A 111 10.74 -2.95 -6.87
C CYS A 111 11.35 -4.33 -6.57
N ALA A 112 12.09 -4.89 -7.52
CA ALA A 112 12.71 -6.22 -7.39
C ALA A 112 13.60 -6.33 -6.13
N ASP A 113 14.16 -5.21 -5.67
CA ASP A 113 15.04 -5.16 -4.49
C ASP A 113 14.30 -4.94 -3.16
N MET A 114 12.97 -4.75 -3.17
CA MET A 114 12.20 -4.62 -1.93
C MET A 114 11.93 -6.00 -1.32
N GLN A 115 11.98 -6.11 0.00
CA GLN A 115 11.70 -7.36 0.72
C GLN A 115 10.65 -7.19 1.83
N PRO A 116 9.41 -6.80 1.49
CA PRO A 116 8.34 -6.67 2.48
C PRO A 116 7.63 -8.00 2.72
N ALA A 117 7.05 -8.15 3.91
CA ALA A 117 6.02 -9.16 4.14
C ALA A 117 4.68 -8.64 3.61
N VAL A 118 4.05 -9.39 2.69
CA VAL A 118 2.80 -8.97 2.03
C VAL A 118 1.67 -9.90 2.43
N TYR A 119 0.60 -9.29 2.91
CA TYR A 119 -0.64 -9.95 3.32
C TYR A 119 -1.80 -9.41 2.50
N VAL A 120 -2.68 -10.31 2.05
CA VAL A 120 -3.76 -9.97 1.12
C VAL A 120 -5.06 -10.59 1.60
N ALA A 121 -6.12 -9.78 1.66
CA ALA A 121 -7.49 -10.28 1.77
C ALA A 121 -8.25 -9.94 0.49
N LYS A 122 -9.01 -10.91 -0.01
CA LYS A 122 -9.78 -10.78 -1.25
C LYS A 122 -11.25 -11.06 -0.99
N SER A 123 -12.11 -10.34 -1.68
CA SER A 123 -13.54 -10.63 -1.73
C SER A 123 -14.06 -10.47 -3.15
N GLY A 124 -14.92 -11.40 -3.58
CA GLY A 124 -15.42 -11.46 -4.96
C GLY A 124 -14.94 -12.69 -5.70
N LYS A 125 -15.23 -12.73 -7.00
CA LYS A 125 -14.86 -13.83 -7.89
C LYS A 125 -14.28 -13.23 -9.16
N LEU A 126 -12.97 -13.39 -9.32
CA LEU A 126 -12.24 -13.02 -10.53
C LEU A 126 -11.50 -14.26 -11.03
N LEU A 127 -11.79 -14.66 -12.27
CA LEU A 127 -10.99 -15.63 -13.02
C LEU A 127 -10.13 -14.82 -13.98
N ASP A 128 -8.81 -15.00 -13.94
CA ASP A 128 -7.93 -14.07 -14.65
C ASP A 128 -6.64 -14.72 -15.15
N TYR A 129 -6.50 -14.66 -16.47
CA TYR A 129 -5.32 -15.00 -17.24
C TYR A 129 -4.92 -13.78 -18.09
N SER A 130 -4.60 -12.67 -17.43
CA SER A 130 -4.16 -11.42 -18.06
C SER A 130 -2.75 -11.01 -17.68
N ILE A 131 -2.18 -10.19 -18.55
CA ILE A 131 -0.98 -9.40 -18.30
C ILE A 131 -1.44 -7.98 -18.02
N ASN A 132 -1.04 -7.45 -16.87
CA ASN A 132 -1.44 -6.13 -16.41
C ASN A 132 -0.23 -5.24 -16.17
N GLY A 133 -0.35 -3.97 -16.54
CA GLY A 133 0.59 -2.91 -16.20
C GLY A 133 -0.13 -1.77 -15.50
N GLY A 134 0.55 -1.09 -14.58
CA GLY A 134 -0.07 -0.08 -13.75
C GLY A 134 0.90 0.89 -13.13
N THR A 135 0.41 1.67 -12.18
CA THR A 135 1.19 2.65 -11.44
C THR A 135 0.71 2.73 -10.00
N ILE A 136 1.65 3.02 -9.11
CA ILE A 136 1.39 3.49 -7.75
C ILE A 136 1.99 4.87 -7.67
N THR A 137 1.16 5.85 -7.40
CA THR A 137 1.58 7.25 -7.32
C THR A 137 1.20 7.82 -5.97
N HIS A 138 1.97 8.77 -5.47
CA HIS A 138 1.50 9.56 -4.33
C HIS A 138 0.33 10.43 -4.77
N ALA A 139 -0.78 10.35 -4.04
CA ALA A 139 -2.00 11.07 -4.34
C ALA A 139 -1.83 12.56 -4.01
N LYS A 140 -1.11 13.30 -4.85
CA LYS A 140 -0.67 14.69 -4.62
C LYS A 140 -1.82 15.60 -4.19
N ALA A 141 -2.99 15.48 -4.82
CA ALA A 141 -4.16 16.28 -4.47
C ALA A 141 -4.73 15.92 -3.08
N ALA A 142 -4.74 14.64 -2.70
CA ALA A 142 -5.20 14.19 -1.39
C ALA A 142 -4.21 14.59 -0.29
N ASN A 143 -2.92 14.41 -0.52
CA ASN A 143 -1.86 14.89 0.36
C ASN A 143 -1.97 16.41 0.53
N ALA A 144 -2.05 17.18 -0.56
CA ALA A 144 -2.11 18.63 -0.47
C ALA A 144 -3.34 19.13 0.30
N LYS A 145 -4.48 18.47 0.12
CA LYS A 145 -5.70 18.75 0.89
C LYS A 145 -5.54 18.40 2.37
N ALA A 146 -4.90 17.28 2.70
CA ALA A 146 -4.73 16.82 4.07
C ALA A 146 -3.76 17.70 4.88
N TYR A 147 -2.73 18.24 4.21
CA TYR A 147 -1.64 18.98 4.85
C TYR A 147 -1.69 20.50 4.59
N GLY A 148 -2.73 20.99 3.92
CA GLY A 148 -2.93 22.42 3.67
C GLY A 148 -1.97 23.06 2.66
N GLY A 149 -1.29 22.26 1.84
CA GLY A 149 -0.32 22.76 0.86
C GLY A 149 0.42 21.63 0.14
N LEU A 150 1.21 21.98 -0.88
CA LEU A 150 2.05 21.01 -1.58
C LEU A 150 3.13 20.49 -0.62
N VAL A 151 3.07 19.20 -0.31
CA VAL A 151 4.06 18.49 0.50
C VAL A 151 4.57 17.28 -0.26
N SER A 152 5.88 17.04 -0.18
CA SER A 152 6.49 15.89 -0.84
C SER A 152 6.31 14.61 -0.01
N PRO A 153 6.36 13.43 -0.65
CA PRO A 153 6.41 12.16 0.09
C PRO A 153 7.57 12.09 1.08
N ASP A 154 8.71 12.68 0.74
CA ASP A 154 9.88 12.76 1.62
C ASP A 154 9.60 13.59 2.88
N ASP A 155 8.92 14.73 2.77
CA ASP A 155 8.53 15.55 3.92
C ASP A 155 7.60 14.79 4.85
N ILE A 156 6.61 14.09 4.28
CA ILE A 156 5.63 13.31 5.04
C ILE A 156 6.31 12.15 5.75
N LEU A 157 7.04 11.30 5.02
CA LEU A 157 7.62 10.06 5.53
C LEU A 157 8.92 10.26 6.33
N SER A 158 9.51 11.45 6.29
CA SER A 158 10.60 11.83 7.20
C SER A 158 10.11 12.52 8.46
N GLY A 159 8.80 12.64 8.67
CA GLY A 159 8.20 13.23 9.87
C GLY A 159 8.32 14.75 9.95
N ARG A 160 8.46 15.46 8.81
CA ARG A 160 8.47 16.94 8.78
C ARG A 160 7.07 17.54 8.83
N VAL A 161 6.04 16.70 8.74
CA VAL A 161 4.63 17.07 8.79
C VAL A 161 3.94 16.22 9.84
N ASP A 162 3.09 16.86 10.64
CA ASP A 162 2.34 16.18 11.68
C ASP A 162 1.18 15.36 11.09
N PRO A 163 0.85 14.19 11.68
CA PRO A 163 -0.32 13.43 11.29
C PRO A 163 -1.61 14.26 11.47
N PRO A 164 -2.55 14.22 10.51
CA PRO A 164 -3.84 14.87 10.68
C PRO A 164 -4.61 14.23 11.84
N ALA A 165 -5.14 15.03 12.77
CA ALA A 165 -5.88 14.55 13.95
C ALA A 165 -7.06 13.61 13.61
N SER A 166 -7.62 13.71 12.41
CA SER A 166 -8.67 12.81 11.92
C SER A 166 -8.23 11.34 11.82
N LEU A 167 -6.92 11.06 11.84
CA LEU A 167 -6.34 9.72 11.68
C LEU A 167 -5.87 9.09 12.99
N ASP A 168 -6.05 9.78 14.13
CA ASP A 168 -5.71 9.27 15.47
C ASP A 168 -6.20 7.84 15.76
N PRO A 169 -7.43 7.42 15.38
CA PRO A 169 -7.88 6.06 15.62
C PRO A 169 -7.03 5.00 14.91
N VAL A 170 -6.56 5.31 13.70
CA VAL A 170 -5.71 4.42 12.89
C VAL A 170 -4.33 4.30 13.54
N TYR A 171 -3.76 5.41 14.00
CA TYR A 171 -2.48 5.42 14.71
C TYR A 171 -2.53 4.66 16.02
N LYS A 172 -3.61 4.78 16.79
CA LYS A 172 -3.80 4.00 18.03
C LYS A 172 -3.77 2.49 17.75
N GLN A 173 -4.41 2.05 16.67
CA GLN A 173 -4.37 0.63 16.28
C GLN A 173 -2.98 0.21 15.80
N LEU A 174 -2.33 1.00 14.95
CA LEU A 174 -0.98 0.74 14.47
C LEU A 174 0.04 0.62 15.61
N THR A 175 0.04 1.56 16.54
CA THR A 175 0.94 1.54 17.72
C THR A 175 0.66 0.34 18.63
N ALA A 176 -0.62 -0.05 18.79
CA ALA A 176 -0.98 -1.24 19.57
C ALA A 176 -0.50 -2.54 18.90
N LEU A 177 -0.47 -2.59 17.56
CA LEU A 177 -0.02 -3.75 16.79
C LEU A 177 1.51 -3.83 16.67
N SER A 178 2.19 -2.70 16.51
CA SER A 178 3.66 -2.67 16.32
C SER A 178 4.46 -2.87 17.59
N GLY A 179 3.88 -2.56 18.75
CA GLY A 179 4.65 -2.37 19.97
C GLY A 179 5.61 -1.17 19.84
N PRO A 180 6.63 -1.06 20.71
CA PRO A 180 7.62 0.01 20.64
C PRO A 180 8.40 -0.05 19.32
N LEU A 181 8.40 1.05 18.57
CA LEU A 181 9.21 1.17 17.37
C LEU A 181 10.70 1.27 17.74
N ALA A 182 11.52 0.53 17.00
CA ALA A 182 12.97 0.42 17.16
C ALA A 182 13.72 1.48 16.36
#